data_AF-A0A7Z9RX74-F1
#
_entry.id   AF-A0A7Z9RX74-F1
#
_cell.length_a   1.000
_cell.length_b   1.000
_cell.length_c   1.000
_cell.angle_alpha   90.00
_cell.angle_beta   90.00
_cell.angle_gamma   90.00
#
_symmetry.space_group_name_H-M   'P 1'
#
loop_
_entity.id
_entity.type
_entity.pdbx_description
1 polymer ?
#
loop_
_entity_poly.entity_id
_entity_poly.type
_entity_poly.pdbx_seq_one_letter_code
_entity_poly.pdbx_strand_id
1 'polypeptide(L)'
;MSEHEVKALIASWTAVGISFVASGKKQKRKQIKGPVRAEVESCVGSECPTCKVTLTPFQAPGHNIHTSVTAEHIVPRTLGGGNTSGNVIAMCQRCNFSRNQAMQTILPFLSESGRTVMNPETESAIGRFVDWSLRTIHTPQSEKTDSHIQQLFQSAYDSRDKSSKLEVGKLTGR
;
A
#
# COMPACT_ATOMS: atom_id res chain seq x y z
N MET A 1 16.76 8.18 -2.25
CA MET A 1 16.43 8.36 -3.67
C MET A 1 16.27 9.85 -3.92
N SER A 2 16.83 10.38 -5.00
CA SER A 2 16.69 11.79 -5.37
C SER A 2 15.30 12.08 -5.94
N GLU A 3 14.91 13.35 -5.96
CA GLU A 3 13.63 13.78 -6.57
C GLU A 3 13.54 13.43 -8.06
N HIS A 4 14.66 13.44 -8.78
CA HIS A 4 14.70 13.06 -10.19
C HIS A 4 14.40 11.58 -10.38
N GLU A 5 15.05 10.71 -9.60
CA GLU A 5 14.82 9.26 -9.63
C GLU A 5 13.37 8.92 -9.25
N VAL A 6 12.82 9.55 -8.21
CA VAL A 6 11.41 9.33 -7.82
C VAL A 6 10.46 9.76 -8.93
N LYS A 7 10.66 10.93 -9.55
CA LYS A 7 9.83 11.38 -10.68
C LYS A 7 9.87 10.42 -11.87
N ALA A 8 11.05 9.92 -12.21
CA ALA A 8 11.19 8.94 -13.28
C ALA A 8 10.46 7.64 -12.96
N LEU A 9 10.55 7.19 -11.71
CA LEU A 9 9.86 5.99 -11.22
C LEU A 9 8.33 6.17 -11.24
N ILE A 10 7.83 7.34 -10.84
CA ILE A 10 6.40 7.70 -10.91
C ILE A 10 5.94 7.63 -12.36
N ALA A 11 6.61 8.34 -13.29
CA ALA A 11 6.22 8.35 -14.70
C ALA A 11 6.17 6.94 -15.30
N SER A 12 7.19 6.12 -15.02
CA SER A 12 7.26 4.74 -15.49
C SER A 12 6.09 3.89 -14.96
N TRP A 13 5.82 3.95 -13.64
CA TRP A 13 4.77 3.13 -13.04
C TRP A 13 3.36 3.62 -13.39
N THR A 14 3.15 4.93 -13.53
CA THR A 14 1.88 5.48 -14.00
C THR A 14 1.57 4.98 -15.40
N ALA A 15 2.55 4.99 -16.32
CA ALA A 15 2.37 4.44 -17.66
C ALA A 15 2.02 2.94 -17.64
N VAL A 16 2.68 2.15 -16.77
CA VAL A 16 2.35 0.73 -16.57
C VAL A 16 0.92 0.56 -16.06
N GLY A 17 0.51 1.34 -15.07
CA GLY A 17 -0.84 1.29 -14.49
C GLY A 17 -1.93 1.59 -15.51
N ILE A 18 -1.77 2.69 -16.25
CA ILE A 18 -2.68 3.08 -17.34
C ILE A 18 -2.78 1.98 -18.39
N SER A 19 -1.63 1.48 -18.88
CA SER A 19 -1.59 0.41 -19.89
C SER A 19 -2.25 -0.88 -19.39
N PHE A 20 -2.01 -1.25 -18.13
CA PHE A 20 -2.58 -2.45 -17.54
C PHE A 20 -4.11 -2.36 -17.45
N VAL A 21 -4.64 -1.26 -16.90
CA VAL A 21 -6.08 -1.04 -16.76
C VAL A 21 -6.75 -0.97 -18.15
N ALA A 22 -6.18 -0.20 -19.08
CA ALA A 22 -6.68 -0.09 -20.46
C ALA A 22 -6.79 -1.43 -21.18
N SER A 23 -5.85 -2.34 -20.91
CA SER A 23 -5.82 -3.68 -21.52
C SER A 23 -6.99 -4.57 -21.10
N GLY A 24 -7.69 -4.24 -20.00
CA GLY A 24 -8.75 -5.08 -19.43
C GLY A 24 -8.24 -6.41 -18.84
N LYS A 25 -6.92 -6.61 -18.76
CA LYS A 25 -6.33 -7.80 -18.15
C LYS A 25 -6.60 -7.80 -16.66
N LYS A 26 -6.95 -8.96 -16.11
CA LYS A 26 -7.09 -9.15 -14.67
C LYS A 26 -5.73 -9.44 -14.04
N GLN A 27 -5.54 -8.99 -12.80
CA GLN A 27 -4.37 -9.36 -12.01
C GLN A 27 -4.25 -10.89 -11.93
N LYS A 28 -3.05 -11.43 -12.22
CA LYS A 28 -2.79 -12.86 -12.01
C LYS A 28 -2.64 -13.10 -10.51
N ARG A 29 -3.30 -14.09 -9.93
CA ARG A 29 -3.18 -14.43 -8.50
C ARG A 29 -1.88 -15.21 -8.17
N LYS A 30 -0.72 -14.67 -8.55
CA LYS A 30 0.58 -15.29 -8.22
C LYS A 30 1.00 -14.96 -6.78
N GLN A 31 1.51 -15.95 -6.05
CA GLN A 31 2.11 -15.73 -4.73
C GLN A 31 3.45 -14.98 -4.85
N ILE A 32 3.84 -14.28 -3.79
CA ILE A 32 5.19 -13.71 -3.64
C ILE A 32 6.16 -14.88 -3.47
N LYS A 33 7.27 -14.89 -4.22
CA LYS A 33 8.24 -15.99 -4.19
C LYS A 33 9.00 -15.99 -2.86
N GLY A 34 9.49 -17.18 -2.47
CA GLY A 34 10.24 -17.41 -1.23
C GLY A 34 11.34 -16.39 -0.93
N PRO A 35 12.24 -16.04 -1.88
CA PRO A 35 13.30 -15.08 -1.63
C PRO A 35 12.80 -13.68 -1.25
N VAL A 36 11.83 -13.14 -1.99
CA VAL A 36 11.23 -11.82 -1.68
C VAL A 36 10.49 -11.86 -0.35
N ARG A 37 9.85 -12.99 -0.03
CA ARG A 37 9.19 -13.16 1.27
C ARG A 37 10.20 -13.21 2.42
N ALA A 38 11.31 -13.92 2.24
CA ALA A 38 12.39 -13.97 3.23
C ALA A 38 13.02 -12.59 3.46
N GLU A 39 13.19 -11.79 2.40
CA GLU A 39 13.61 -10.38 2.53
C GLU A 39 12.63 -9.58 3.40
N VAL A 40 11.32 -9.68 3.15
CA VAL A 40 10.30 -9.01 3.98
C VAL A 40 10.35 -9.48 5.44
N GLU A 41 10.44 -10.78 5.68
CA GLU A 41 10.48 -11.36 7.02
C GLU A 41 11.77 -11.01 7.78
N SER A 42 12.88 -10.78 7.06
CA SER A 42 14.14 -10.32 7.67
C SER A 42 14.08 -8.91 8.25
N CYS A 43 13.04 -8.13 7.92
CA CYS A 43 12.82 -6.78 8.47
C CYS A 43 12.13 -6.78 9.85
N VAL A 44 11.84 -7.94 10.44
CA VAL A 44 11.36 -7.97 11.84
C VAL A 44 12.38 -7.29 12.76
N GLY A 45 11.91 -6.41 13.63
CA GLY A 45 12.74 -5.57 14.50
C GLY A 45 13.16 -4.23 13.87
N SER A 46 12.99 -4.02 12.56
CA SER A 46 13.18 -2.71 11.94
C SER A 46 11.95 -1.82 12.09
N GLU A 47 12.09 -0.54 11.76
CA GLU A 47 10.95 0.40 11.75
C GLU A 47 10.10 0.25 10.48
N CYS A 48 8.78 0.40 10.62
CA CYS A 48 7.87 0.56 9.49
C CYS A 48 8.24 1.83 8.70
N PRO A 49 8.37 1.76 7.36
CA PRO A 49 8.82 2.91 6.58
C PRO A 49 7.89 4.12 6.68
N THR A 50 6.60 3.89 6.93
CA THR A 50 5.55 4.93 6.99
C THR A 50 5.33 5.46 8.41
N CYS A 51 5.00 4.62 9.39
CA CYS A 51 4.62 5.07 10.74
C CYS A 51 5.70 4.90 11.81
N LYS A 52 6.88 4.39 11.44
CA LYS A 52 8.06 4.20 12.32
C LYS A 52 7.89 3.22 13.48
N VAL A 53 6.73 2.56 13.63
CA VAL A 53 6.58 1.49 14.62
C VAL A 53 7.52 0.31 14.32
N THR A 54 8.08 -0.30 15.35
CA THR A 54 8.88 -1.52 15.21
C THR A 54 8.03 -2.68 14.67
N LEU A 55 8.54 -3.33 13.63
CA LEU A 55 7.89 -4.48 12.99
C LEU A 55 8.05 -5.72 13.86
N THR A 56 6.96 -6.45 14.06
CA THR A 56 6.93 -7.72 14.79
C THR A 56 6.73 -8.90 13.83
N PRO A 57 7.07 -10.14 14.25
CA PRO A 57 6.75 -11.32 13.45
C PRO A 57 5.27 -11.37 13.07
N PHE A 58 4.98 -11.98 11.92
CA PHE A 58 3.60 -12.20 11.49
C PHE A 58 2.81 -12.94 12.57
N GLN A 59 1.70 -12.35 13.00
CA GLN A 59 0.75 -12.98 13.90
C GLN A 59 -0.50 -13.44 13.16
N ALA A 60 -1.03 -14.60 13.56
CA ALA A 60 -2.28 -15.12 13.01
C ALA A 60 -3.48 -14.20 13.39
N PRO A 61 -4.58 -14.26 12.62
CA PRO A 61 -5.82 -13.57 12.97
C PRO A 61 -6.27 -13.89 14.40
N GLY A 62 -6.63 -12.88 15.19
CA GLY A 62 -7.03 -13.01 16.60
C GLY A 62 -6.00 -12.50 17.62
N HIS A 63 -4.80 -12.14 17.19
CA HIS A 63 -3.79 -11.46 18.01
C HIS A 63 -3.63 -9.97 17.62
N ASN A 64 -2.79 -9.20 18.33
CA ASN A 64 -2.50 -7.80 17.95
C ASN A 64 -1.65 -7.76 16.67
N ILE A 65 -2.33 -7.86 15.54
CA ILE A 65 -1.74 -7.92 14.21
C ILE A 65 -1.17 -6.59 13.72
N HIS A 66 -1.35 -5.46 14.43
CA HIS A 66 -1.11 -4.13 13.86
C HIS A 66 0.35 -3.85 13.50
N THR A 67 1.28 -4.32 14.33
CA THR A 67 2.72 -4.18 14.11
C THR A 67 3.32 -5.35 13.33
N SER A 68 2.52 -6.39 13.03
CA SER A 68 2.98 -7.56 12.30
C SER A 68 3.52 -7.15 10.94
N VAL A 69 4.69 -7.66 10.59
CA VAL A 69 5.29 -7.46 9.28
C VAL A 69 4.40 -8.09 8.21
N THR A 70 4.19 -7.34 7.12
CA THR A 70 3.47 -7.77 5.92
C THR A 70 4.26 -7.37 4.69
N ALA A 71 4.07 -8.13 3.61
CA ALA A 71 4.56 -7.75 2.30
C ALA A 71 3.56 -6.79 1.64
N GLU A 72 3.97 -5.55 1.44
CA GLU A 72 3.17 -4.52 0.77
C GLU A 72 3.71 -4.27 -0.63
N HIS A 73 2.81 -4.16 -1.61
CA HIS A 73 3.17 -3.73 -2.95
C HIS A 73 3.23 -2.20 -3.00
N ILE A 74 4.34 -1.61 -3.43
CA ILE A 74 4.40 -0.17 -3.65
C ILE A 74 3.40 0.21 -4.76
N VAL A 75 3.52 -0.42 -5.93
CA VAL A 75 2.48 -0.34 -6.96
C VAL A 75 1.66 -1.62 -6.94
N PRO A 76 0.33 -1.54 -6.71
CA PRO A 76 -0.52 -2.70 -6.52
C PRO A 76 -0.66 -3.50 -7.82
N ARG A 77 -0.96 -4.79 -7.66
CA ARG A 77 -1.11 -5.73 -8.78
C ARG A 77 -2.30 -5.41 -9.68
N THR A 78 -3.32 -4.76 -9.13
CA THR A 78 -4.47 -4.24 -9.87
C THR A 78 -4.09 -3.12 -10.84
N LEU A 79 -2.89 -2.53 -10.68
CA LEU A 79 -2.27 -1.58 -11.61
C LEU A 79 -1.06 -2.21 -12.35
N GLY A 80 -0.98 -3.54 -12.44
CA GLY A 80 0.11 -4.22 -13.14
C GLY A 80 1.39 -4.39 -12.33
N GLY A 81 1.40 -4.02 -11.04
CA GLY A 81 2.52 -4.25 -10.13
C GLY A 81 2.93 -5.72 -10.00
N GLY A 82 4.24 -5.96 -9.94
CA GLY A 82 4.86 -7.29 -9.86
C GLY A 82 5.22 -7.74 -8.45
N ASN A 83 5.53 -9.03 -8.29
CA ASN A 83 6.06 -9.61 -7.05
C ASN A 83 7.60 -9.62 -7.08
N THR A 84 8.20 -8.44 -7.22
CA THR A 84 9.66 -8.24 -7.26
C THR A 84 10.11 -7.44 -6.05
N SER A 85 11.37 -7.59 -5.63
CA SER A 85 11.93 -6.82 -4.50
C SER A 85 11.87 -5.30 -4.74
N GLY A 86 11.97 -4.86 -6.00
CA GLY A 86 11.79 -3.45 -6.35
C GLY A 86 10.35 -2.91 -6.24
N ASN A 87 9.35 -3.77 -6.02
CA ASN A 87 7.95 -3.37 -5.87
C ASN A 87 7.29 -3.91 -4.60
N VAL A 88 8.00 -4.68 -3.79
CA VAL A 88 7.50 -5.28 -2.54
C VAL A 88 8.37 -4.83 -1.39
N ILE A 89 7.75 -4.33 -0.32
CA ILE A 89 8.43 -3.85 0.88
C ILE A 89 7.85 -4.47 2.14
N ALA A 90 8.64 -4.48 3.21
CA ALA A 90 8.14 -4.76 4.54
C ALA A 90 7.37 -3.56 5.09
N MET A 91 6.16 -3.80 5.57
CA MET A 91 5.31 -2.77 6.17
C MET A 91 4.48 -3.38 7.30
N CYS A 92 4.19 -2.59 8.34
CA CYS A 92 3.28 -3.05 9.38
C CYS A 92 1.87 -3.27 8.79
N GLN A 93 1.15 -4.25 9.32
CA GLN A 93 -0.20 -4.60 8.87
C GLN A 93 -1.14 -3.39 8.88
N ARG A 94 -1.03 -2.52 9.89
CA ARG A 94 -1.89 -1.33 10.01
C ARG A 94 -1.69 -0.37 8.85
N CYS A 95 -0.45 -0.01 8.52
CA CYS A 95 -0.17 0.87 7.37
C CYS A 95 -0.56 0.20 6.04
N ASN A 96 -0.27 -1.09 5.88
CA ASN A 96 -0.66 -1.84 4.68
C ASN A 96 -2.19 -1.81 4.48
N PHE A 97 -2.95 -2.09 5.54
CA PHE A 97 -4.40 -1.99 5.52
C PHE A 97 -4.87 -0.57 5.15
N SER A 98 -4.34 0.47 5.81
CA SER A 98 -4.74 1.86 5.54
C SER A 98 -4.44 2.29 4.11
N ARG A 99 -3.32 1.85 3.53
CA ARG A 99 -2.98 2.10 2.11
C ARG A 99 -3.98 1.44 1.17
N ASN A 100 -4.37 0.19 1.46
CA ASN A 100 -5.41 -0.50 0.68
C ASN A 100 -6.76 0.22 0.76
N GLN A 101 -7.15 0.75 1.92
CA GLN A 101 -8.37 1.55 2.04
C GLN A 101 -8.30 2.83 1.19
N ALA A 102 -7.21 3.59 1.29
CA ALA A 102 -7.02 4.80 0.48
C ALA A 102 -7.05 4.49 -1.03
N MET A 103 -6.42 3.39 -1.45
CA MET A 103 -6.47 2.91 -2.83
C MET A 103 -7.90 2.63 -3.29
N GLN A 104 -8.68 1.89 -2.51
CA GLN A 104 -10.07 1.55 -2.87
C GLN A 104 -10.96 2.79 -3.02
N THR A 105 -10.70 3.84 -2.24
CA THR A 105 -11.43 5.11 -2.36
C THR A 105 -11.04 5.91 -3.60
N ILE A 106 -9.75 5.95 -3.96
CA ILE A 106 -9.26 6.73 -5.11
C ILE A 106 -9.42 6.00 -6.44
N LEU A 107 -9.40 4.68 -6.41
CA LEU A 107 -9.49 3.81 -7.59
C LEU A 107 -10.72 2.87 -7.48
N PRO A 108 -11.94 3.39 -7.26
CA PRO A 108 -13.12 2.57 -7.02
C PRO A 108 -13.44 1.66 -8.21
N PHE A 109 -13.15 2.13 -9.43
CA PHE A 109 -13.31 1.41 -10.69
C PHE A 109 -12.48 0.12 -10.80
N LEU A 110 -11.47 -0.10 -9.95
CA LEU A 110 -10.73 -1.36 -9.89
C LEU A 110 -11.51 -2.47 -9.17
N SER A 111 -12.53 -2.11 -8.39
CA SER A 111 -13.41 -3.02 -7.67
C SER A 111 -14.73 -3.31 -8.40
N GLU A 112 -15.08 -2.47 -9.39
CA GLU A 112 -16.32 -2.58 -10.14
C GLU A 112 -16.34 -3.79 -11.08
N SER A 113 -17.52 -4.39 -11.22
CA SER A 113 -17.76 -5.47 -12.17
C SER A 113 -17.85 -4.90 -13.59
N GLY A 114 -16.76 -4.96 -14.35
CA GLY A 114 -16.76 -4.51 -15.74
C GLY A 114 -15.36 -4.24 -16.27
N ARG A 115 -15.29 -3.80 -17.52
CA ARG A 115 -14.05 -3.22 -18.07
C ARG A 115 -14.04 -1.73 -17.72
N THR A 116 -13.02 -1.29 -17.01
CA THR A 116 -12.80 0.14 -16.74
C THR A 116 -12.72 0.91 -18.06
N VAL A 117 -13.48 2.01 -18.16
CA VAL A 117 -13.39 2.95 -19.27
C VAL A 117 -12.24 3.89 -18.98
N MET A 118 -11.23 3.93 -19.85
CA MET A 118 -10.13 4.87 -19.72
C MET A 118 -10.57 6.26 -20.17
N ASN A 119 -10.44 7.23 -19.27
CA ASN A 119 -10.68 8.64 -19.51
C ASN A 119 -9.65 9.46 -18.70
N PRO A 120 -9.55 10.79 -18.91
CA PRO A 120 -8.57 11.61 -18.20
C PRO A 120 -8.68 11.56 -16.67
N GLU A 121 -9.88 11.35 -16.13
CA GLU A 121 -10.10 11.24 -14.69
C GLU A 121 -9.51 9.95 -14.12
N THR A 122 -9.70 8.83 -14.84
CA THR A 122 -9.15 7.51 -14.49
C THR A 122 -7.62 7.54 -14.55
N GLU A 123 -7.06 8.11 -15.63
CA GLU A 123 -5.61 8.26 -15.78
C GLU A 123 -5.01 9.13 -14.67
N SER A 124 -5.67 10.25 -14.37
CA SER A 124 -5.29 11.15 -13.28
C SER A 124 -5.34 10.45 -11.92
N ALA A 125 -6.40 9.70 -11.64
CA ALA A 125 -6.53 8.94 -10.38
C ALA A 125 -5.41 7.89 -10.23
N ILE A 126 -5.09 7.14 -11.28
CA ILE A 126 -3.97 6.19 -11.30
C ILE A 126 -2.66 6.92 -11.03
N GLY A 127 -2.40 8.03 -11.74
CA GLY A 127 -1.20 8.84 -11.57
C GLY A 127 -1.02 9.35 -10.14
N ARG A 128 -2.08 9.95 -9.58
CA ARG A 128 -2.08 10.47 -8.21
C ARG A 128 -1.81 9.39 -7.18
N PHE A 129 -2.44 8.22 -7.30
CA PHE A 129 -2.21 7.12 -6.37
C PHE A 129 -0.78 6.55 -6.48
N VAL A 130 -0.27 6.34 -7.70
CA VAL A 130 1.11 5.87 -7.91
C VAL A 130 2.13 6.86 -7.35
N ASP A 131 1.93 8.17 -7.59
CA ASP A 131 2.78 9.23 -7.05
C ASP A 131 2.80 9.19 -5.51
N TRP A 132 1.63 9.29 -4.89
CA TRP A 132 1.49 9.23 -3.43
C TRP A 132 2.13 7.96 -2.84
N SER A 133 1.89 6.82 -3.48
CA SER A 133 2.43 5.53 -3.05
C SER A 133 3.96 5.52 -3.04
N LEU A 134 4.59 6.00 -4.11
CA LEU A 134 6.05 6.05 -4.23
C LEU A 134 6.67 7.07 -3.28
N ARG A 135 6.08 8.26 -3.17
CA ARG A 135 6.61 9.32 -2.30
C ARG A 135 6.57 8.93 -0.83
N THR A 136 5.48 8.31 -0.37
CA THR A 136 5.36 7.87 1.04
C THR A 136 6.39 6.80 1.46
N ILE A 137 7.08 6.19 0.50
CA ILE A 137 8.15 5.21 0.74
C ILE A 137 9.54 5.80 0.48
N HIS A 138 9.75 6.43 -0.67
CA HIS A 138 11.08 6.84 -1.12
C HIS A 138 11.47 8.27 -0.73
N THR A 139 10.48 9.15 -0.52
CA THR A 139 10.66 10.56 -0.13
C THR A 139 9.56 10.99 0.85
N PRO A 140 9.42 10.36 2.03
CA PRO A 140 8.30 10.59 2.93
C PRO A 140 8.21 12.02 3.50
N GLN A 141 9.29 12.82 3.39
CA GLN A 141 9.33 14.23 3.76
C GLN A 141 8.96 15.19 2.61
N SER A 142 8.63 14.66 1.42
CA SER A 142 8.25 15.48 0.27
C SER A 142 6.91 16.17 0.50
N GLU A 143 6.90 17.49 0.43
CA GLU A 143 5.69 18.34 0.45
C GLU A 143 4.76 18.09 -0.74
N LYS A 144 5.25 17.43 -1.81
CA LYS A 144 4.48 17.07 -3.01
C LYS A 144 3.59 15.83 -2.84
N THR A 145 3.55 15.25 -1.65
CA THR A 145 2.69 14.10 -1.37
C THR A 145 1.23 14.53 -1.46
N ASP A 146 0.40 13.77 -2.18
CA ASP A 146 -1.02 14.09 -2.35
C ASP A 146 -1.74 14.13 -0.99
N SER A 147 -2.13 15.34 -0.56
CA SER A 147 -2.68 15.59 0.76
C SER A 147 -4.05 14.94 0.97
N HIS A 148 -4.86 14.82 -0.08
CA HIS A 148 -6.16 14.15 -0.01
C HIS A 148 -5.96 12.64 0.19
N ILE A 149 -5.09 12.00 -0.60
CA ILE A 149 -4.82 10.56 -0.41
C ILE A 149 -4.19 10.30 0.97
N GLN A 150 -3.32 11.21 1.43
CA GLN A 150 -2.74 11.14 2.77
C GLN A 150 -3.82 11.24 3.87
N GLN A 151 -4.83 12.09 3.71
CA GLN A 151 -5.95 12.20 4.65
C GLN A 151 -6.81 10.93 4.68
N LEU A 152 -7.06 10.30 3.52
CA LEU A 152 -7.77 9.02 3.43
C LEU A 152 -6.99 7.92 4.18
N PHE A 153 -5.69 7.85 3.96
CA PHE A 153 -4.80 6.95 4.67
C PHE A 153 -4.86 7.19 6.18
N GLN A 154 -4.74 8.44 6.63
CA GLN A 154 -4.73 8.80 8.04
C GLN A 154 -6.06 8.43 8.72
N SER A 155 -7.18 8.70 8.05
CA SER A 155 -8.52 8.33 8.53
C SER A 155 -8.69 6.82 8.71
N ALA A 156 -8.21 6.03 7.74
CA ALA A 156 -8.19 4.58 7.85
C ALA A 156 -7.23 4.08 8.94
N TYR A 157 -6.08 4.74 9.10
CA TYR A 157 -5.10 4.44 10.13
C TYR A 157 -5.64 4.68 11.54
N ASP A 158 -6.33 5.79 11.77
CA ASP A 158 -6.85 6.17 13.09
C ASP A 158 -8.11 5.39 13.48
N SER A 159 -8.98 5.07 12.52
CA SER A 159 -10.15 4.21 12.78
C SER A 159 -9.73 2.82 13.25
N ARG A 160 -8.65 2.25 12.68
CA ARG A 160 -8.12 0.95 13.10
C ARG A 160 -7.55 0.96 14.52
N ASP A 161 -6.96 2.08 14.97
CA ASP A 161 -6.49 2.26 16.36
C ASP A 161 -7.63 2.14 17.36
N LYS A 162 -8.75 2.82 17.07
CA LYS A 162 -9.91 2.89 17.95
C LYS A 162 -10.55 1.52 18.12
N SER A 163 -10.69 0.75 17.03
CA SER A 163 -11.18 -0.63 17.10
C SER A 163 -10.29 -1.52 17.97
N SER A 164 -8.97 -1.38 17.88
CA SER A 164 -8.02 -2.17 18.68
C SER A 164 -8.11 -1.89 20.18
N LYS A 165 -8.27 -0.63 20.58
CA LYS A 165 -8.41 -0.21 21.98
C LYS A 165 -9.73 -0.71 22.60
N LEU A 166 -10.80 -0.74 21.81
CA LEU A 166 -12.10 -1.30 22.22
C LEU A 166 -12.05 -2.83 22.42
N GLU A 167 -11.26 -3.56 21.64
CA GLU A 167 -11.09 -5.01 21.79
C GLU A 167 -10.24 -5.37 23.02
N VAL A 168 -9.16 -4.63 23.29
CA VAL A 168 -8.32 -4.84 24.49
C VAL A 168 -9.10 -4.57 25.78
N GLY A 169 -9.91 -3.50 25.80
CA GLY A 169 -10.74 -3.16 26.97
C GLY A 169 -11.82 -4.20 27.32
N LYS A 170 -12.23 -5.05 26.37
CA LYS A 170 -13.14 -6.18 26.62
C LYS A 170 -12.43 -7.42 27.18
N LEU A 171 -11.13 -7.56 26.96
CA LEU A 171 -10.32 -8.70 27.41
C LEU A 171 -9.74 -8.50 28.80
N THR A 172 -9.49 -7.24 29.22
CA THR A 172 -8.95 -6.91 30.56
C THR A 172 -10.03 -6.62 31.61
N GLY A 173 -11.32 -6.70 31.23
CA GLY A 173 -12.45 -6.54 32.13
C GLY A 173 -12.95 -7.89 32.67
N ARG A 174 -12.14 -8.55 33.50
CA ARG A 174 -12.56 -9.62 34.42
C ARG A 174 -11.71 -9.57 35.68
#